data_AF-A0A935DV92-F1
#
_entry.id   AF-A0A935DV92-F1
#
_cell.length_a   1.000
_cell.length_b   1.000
_cell.length_c   1.000
_cell.angle_alpha   90.00
_cell.angle_beta   90.00
_cell.angle_gamma   90.00
#
_symmetry.space_group_name_H-M   'P 1'
#
loop_
_entity.id
_entity.type
_entity.pdbx_description
1 polymer ?
#
loop_
_entity_poly.entity_id
_entity_poly.type
_entity_poly.pdbx_seq_one_letter_code
_entity_poly.pdbx_strand_id
1 'polypeptide(L)'
;MKRLSILYLTLPFLLFLFGWVRLTIAIPLALIILSTLWQLLKQPFPIHNSLFTKNWSLPTVYWLLLTVLWLLLSGIGGYAFQNWDHNWRNVVLRDLMNFDWPVTYAQPESGPVKMLVYYVGFWLPSALIAKFTNWQVANFALFIWSLLGVLLVTHQLASALKTSTLKATALLILFSGLDALGVLLFPNDYPTLLPPITHLETWAGNLQYSSFTTQLFWVFNQAIPAWLCIAMIVTLSDSEGSLPLSKETLRSAQNDKRAQLFLLWSLCFFFAPLASLGLLPYVLIELIKSTDFKSPLKNLNPTIILSALIILLLSSFFFTSNTAAQSRGFQSLPLDKFLAFFLLEGGLLWLILAPSKYKDPRWIVTGILLALIPFIHLGSDRDFVMRASIAPLFYLMLLTGETIFNKSTPRLLLITVYCLLLLGSLTPIYEMNRSIYRTYDYYFIQADDCGCDFSSDPITRLAPPTAPELEHPGILTADALPTLKFMTDELSQNFIANVRQTFFYKYLSKR
;
A
#
# COMPACT_ATOMS: atom_id res chain seq x y z
N MET A 1 -4.53 -16.98 -9.75
CA MET A 1 -4.09 -15.77 -9.01
C MET A 1 -4.77 -14.49 -9.50
N LYS A 2 -4.70 -14.11 -10.79
CA LYS A 2 -5.36 -12.87 -11.30
C LYS A 2 -6.83 -12.72 -10.87
N ARG A 3 -7.67 -13.76 -11.02
CA ARG A 3 -9.08 -13.74 -10.58
C ARG A 3 -9.23 -13.48 -9.07
N LEU A 4 -8.42 -14.15 -8.26
CA LEU A 4 -8.42 -13.97 -6.81
C LEU A 4 -7.95 -12.56 -6.42
N SER A 5 -7.00 -11.98 -7.14
CA SER A 5 -6.57 -10.59 -6.95
C SER A 5 -7.69 -9.59 -7.25
N ILE A 6 -8.46 -9.80 -8.32
CA ILE A 6 -9.62 -8.96 -8.64
C ILE A 6 -10.68 -9.07 -7.52
N LEU A 7 -11.00 -10.28 -7.07
CA LEU A 7 -11.94 -10.49 -5.96
C LEU A 7 -11.46 -9.83 -4.67
N TYR A 8 -10.18 -9.97 -4.35
CA TYR A 8 -9.54 -9.37 -3.18
C TYR A 8 -9.66 -7.84 -3.17
N LEU A 9 -9.40 -7.19 -4.30
CA LEU A 9 -9.47 -5.72 -4.42
C LEU A 9 -10.91 -5.20 -4.46
N THR A 10 -11.84 -5.94 -5.05
CA THR A 10 -13.22 -5.47 -5.26
C THR A 10 -14.14 -5.70 -4.04
N LEU A 11 -13.92 -6.77 -3.28
CA LEU A 11 -14.75 -7.11 -2.12
C LEU A 11 -14.84 -5.95 -1.10
N PRO A 12 -13.74 -5.34 -0.64
CA PRO A 12 -13.77 -4.15 0.21
C PRO A 12 -14.63 -3.00 -0.32
N PHE A 13 -14.60 -2.74 -1.63
CA PHE A 13 -15.40 -1.67 -2.22
C PHE A 13 -16.89 -1.98 -2.16
N LEU A 14 -17.28 -3.25 -2.39
CA LEU A 14 -18.66 -3.69 -2.22
C LEU A 14 -19.12 -3.52 -0.76
N LEU A 15 -18.28 -3.87 0.21
CA LEU A 15 -18.58 -3.66 1.63
C LEU A 15 -18.73 -2.16 1.95
N PHE A 16 -17.85 -1.32 1.39
CA PHE A 16 -17.94 0.13 1.53
C PHE A 16 -19.25 0.69 0.96
N LEU A 17 -19.69 0.22 -0.21
CA LEU A 17 -20.97 0.64 -0.80
C LEU A 17 -22.14 0.39 0.15
N PHE A 18 -22.27 -0.82 0.70
CA PHE A 18 -23.38 -1.14 1.60
C PHE A 18 -23.23 -0.55 3.00
N GLY A 19 -22.00 -0.28 3.44
CA GLY A 19 -21.72 0.33 4.72
C GLY A 19 -21.91 1.84 4.74
N TRP A 20 -21.47 2.56 3.70
CA TRP A 20 -21.43 4.02 3.68
C TRP A 20 -22.49 4.67 2.78
N VAL A 21 -22.96 4.00 1.72
CA VAL A 21 -23.86 4.61 0.73
C VAL A 21 -25.31 4.18 0.96
N ARG A 22 -26.27 5.08 0.71
CA ARG A 22 -27.71 4.77 0.80
C ARG A 22 -28.06 3.56 -0.05
N LEU A 23 -28.89 2.65 0.48
CA LEU A 23 -29.24 1.40 -0.20
C LEU A 23 -29.86 1.62 -1.60
N THR A 24 -30.65 2.67 -1.77
CA THR A 24 -31.25 3.04 -3.07
C THR A 24 -30.21 3.34 -4.16
N ILE A 25 -29.00 3.75 -3.76
CA ILE A 25 -27.86 4.00 -4.65
C ILE A 25 -26.91 2.80 -4.64
N ALA A 26 -26.62 2.23 -3.46
CA ALA A 26 -25.66 1.14 -3.30
C ALA A 26 -26.06 -0.11 -4.09
N ILE A 27 -27.34 -0.50 -4.09
CA ILE A 27 -27.84 -1.70 -4.79
C ILE A 27 -27.58 -1.64 -6.30
N PRO A 28 -28.05 -0.61 -7.05
CA PRO A 28 -27.81 -0.57 -8.50
C PRO A 28 -26.31 -0.48 -8.85
N LEU A 29 -25.52 0.26 -8.08
CA LEU A 29 -24.08 0.36 -8.31
C LEU A 29 -23.35 -0.97 -8.03
N ALA A 30 -23.75 -1.70 -6.97
CA ALA A 30 -23.23 -3.02 -6.66
C ALA A 30 -23.55 -4.03 -7.78
N LEU A 31 -24.75 -4.00 -8.37
CA LEU A 31 -25.10 -4.87 -9.49
C LEU A 31 -24.21 -4.63 -10.72
N ILE A 32 -23.86 -3.38 -11.03
CA ILE A 32 -22.93 -3.04 -12.12
C ILE A 32 -21.54 -3.65 -11.84
N ILE A 33 -21.04 -3.50 -10.61
CA ILE A 33 -19.73 -4.03 -10.21
C ILE A 33 -19.73 -5.57 -10.19
N LEU A 34 -20.80 -6.19 -9.71
CA LEU A 34 -20.97 -7.65 -9.74
C LEU A 34 -21.05 -8.17 -11.18
N SER A 35 -21.67 -7.42 -12.11
CA SER A 35 -21.65 -7.74 -13.54
C SER A 35 -20.24 -7.66 -14.11
N THR A 36 -19.47 -6.61 -13.79
CA THR A 36 -18.04 -6.53 -14.13
C THR A 36 -17.24 -7.71 -13.59
N LEU A 37 -17.45 -8.08 -12.32
CA LEU A 37 -16.79 -9.24 -11.72
C LEU A 37 -17.12 -10.53 -12.46
N TRP A 38 -18.40 -10.77 -12.74
CA TRP A 38 -18.84 -11.95 -13.47
C TRP A 38 -18.20 -12.02 -14.87
N GLN A 39 -18.12 -10.90 -15.60
CA GLN A 39 -17.46 -10.84 -16.91
C GLN A 39 -15.96 -11.19 -16.79
N LEU A 40 -15.24 -10.56 -15.85
CA LEU A 40 -13.80 -10.79 -15.64
C LEU A 40 -13.48 -12.22 -15.17
N LEU A 41 -14.37 -12.83 -14.38
CA LEU A 41 -14.22 -14.21 -13.92
C LEU A 41 -14.50 -15.24 -15.01
N LYS A 42 -15.37 -14.91 -15.98
CA LYS A 42 -15.71 -15.79 -17.11
C LYS A 42 -14.68 -15.81 -18.23
N GLN A 43 -13.79 -14.82 -18.32
CA GLN A 43 -12.78 -14.78 -19.37
C GLN A 43 -11.97 -16.10 -19.37
N PRO A 44 -11.78 -16.73 -20.55
CA PRO A 44 -10.98 -17.95 -20.66
C PRO A 44 -9.53 -17.61 -20.34
N PHE A 45 -8.93 -18.34 -19.40
CA PHE A 45 -7.52 -18.18 -19.05
C PHE A 45 -6.71 -19.35 -19.62
N PRO A 46 -5.49 -19.09 -20.12
CA PRO A 46 -4.55 -20.16 -20.35
C PRO A 46 -4.34 -20.89 -19.02
N ILE A 47 -4.59 -22.20 -19.03
CA ILE A 47 -4.29 -23.07 -17.89
C ILE A 47 -2.77 -23.06 -17.75
N HIS A 48 -2.26 -22.22 -16.86
CA HIS A 48 -0.92 -22.38 -16.32
C HIS A 48 -1.03 -23.06 -14.97
N ASN A 49 -0.18 -24.07 -14.80
CA ASN A 49 -0.13 -25.02 -13.69
C ASN A 49 -0.72 -24.46 -12.40
N SER A 50 -1.72 -25.14 -11.85
CA SER A 50 -2.20 -24.85 -10.51
C SER A 50 -1.01 -24.85 -9.55
N LEU A 51 -0.86 -23.81 -8.73
CA LEU A 51 0.07 -23.81 -7.60
C LEU A 51 -0.15 -25.03 -6.69
N PHE A 52 -1.38 -25.52 -6.69
CA PHE A 52 -1.78 -26.79 -6.10
C PHE A 52 -1.70 -27.89 -7.15
N THR A 53 -0.49 -28.19 -7.64
CA THR A 53 -0.20 -29.57 -8.01
C THR A 53 -0.14 -30.36 -6.70
N LYS A 54 -0.54 -31.63 -6.73
CA LYS A 54 -0.66 -32.47 -5.52
C LYS A 54 0.65 -32.60 -4.71
N ASN A 55 1.79 -32.20 -5.30
CA ASN A 55 3.12 -32.22 -4.69
C ASN A 55 3.64 -30.79 -4.49
N TRP A 56 3.73 -30.35 -3.23
CA TRP A 56 4.32 -29.07 -2.86
C TRP A 56 5.82 -29.07 -3.17
N SER A 57 6.26 -28.17 -4.06
CA SER A 57 7.68 -28.00 -4.32
C SER A 57 8.37 -27.32 -3.13
N LEU A 58 9.62 -27.71 -2.82
CA LEU A 58 10.38 -27.12 -1.72
C LEU A 58 10.48 -25.56 -1.80
N PRO A 59 10.69 -24.94 -2.99
CA PRO A 59 10.64 -23.48 -3.12
C PRO A 59 9.28 -22.86 -2.76
N THR A 60 8.17 -23.56 -3.01
CA THR A 60 6.83 -23.08 -2.63
C THR A 60 6.68 -23.03 -1.11
N VAL A 61 7.18 -24.05 -0.41
CA VAL A 61 7.16 -24.09 1.06
C VAL A 61 8.00 -22.96 1.65
N TYR A 62 9.22 -22.75 1.15
CA TYR A 62 10.07 -21.63 1.60
C TYR A 62 9.46 -20.26 1.31
N TRP A 63 8.81 -20.10 0.16
CA TRP A 63 8.08 -18.87 -0.15
C TRP A 63 6.96 -18.59 0.85
N LEU A 64 6.14 -19.60 1.18
CA LEU A 64 5.08 -19.46 2.17
C LEU A 64 5.64 -19.13 3.55
N LEU A 65 6.65 -19.87 4.02
CA LEU A 65 7.28 -19.63 5.32
C LEU A 65 7.87 -18.22 5.39
N LEU A 66 8.64 -17.81 4.38
CA LEU A 66 9.21 -16.47 4.31
C LEU A 66 8.14 -15.38 4.37
N THR A 67 7.03 -15.57 3.64
CA THR A 67 5.93 -14.60 3.60
C THR A 67 5.19 -14.52 4.94
N VAL A 68 4.93 -15.66 5.58
CA VAL A 68 4.28 -15.71 6.91
C VAL A 68 5.19 -15.09 7.96
N LEU A 69 6.49 -15.40 7.97
CA LEU A 69 7.45 -14.81 8.91
C LEU A 69 7.57 -13.30 8.73
N TRP A 70 7.69 -12.82 7.49
CA TRP A 70 7.75 -11.39 7.22
C TRP A 70 6.48 -10.65 7.68
N LEU A 71 5.31 -11.23 7.43
CA LEU A 71 4.04 -10.67 7.91
C LEU A 71 3.91 -10.73 9.43
N LEU A 72 4.37 -11.81 10.07
CA LEU A 72 4.37 -11.92 11.53
C LEU A 72 5.17 -10.77 12.14
N LEU A 73 6.37 -10.50 11.59
CA LEU A 73 7.24 -9.42 12.05
C LEU A 73 6.66 -8.01 11.82
N SER A 74 5.63 -7.84 10.99
CA SER A 74 5.01 -6.52 10.84
C SER A 74 4.13 -6.12 12.01
N GLY A 75 3.85 -7.05 12.94
CA GLY A 75 2.96 -6.80 14.08
C GLY A 75 1.48 -6.74 13.71
N ILE A 76 1.10 -6.97 12.45
CA ILE A 76 -0.31 -7.06 12.06
C ILE A 76 -1.00 -8.18 12.85
N GLY A 77 -2.14 -7.88 13.46
CA GLY A 77 -2.85 -8.80 14.34
C GLY A 77 -2.31 -8.87 15.77
N GLY A 78 -1.23 -8.15 16.10
CA GLY A 78 -0.71 -8.03 17.47
C GLY A 78 0.12 -9.21 17.96
N TYR A 79 0.60 -10.08 17.06
CA TYR A 79 1.39 -11.26 17.41
C TYR A 79 2.89 -11.00 17.59
N ALA A 80 3.37 -9.87 17.06
CA ALA A 80 4.73 -9.35 17.23
C ALA A 80 4.65 -7.85 17.50
N PHE A 81 5.80 -7.23 17.78
CA PHE A 81 5.91 -5.81 18.06
C PHE A 81 5.30 -4.97 16.91
N GLN A 82 4.46 -4.03 17.31
CA GLN A 82 3.82 -3.05 16.43
C GLN A 82 4.56 -1.73 16.51
N ASN A 83 4.82 -1.10 15.36
CA ASN A 83 5.36 0.26 15.34
C ASN A 83 4.28 1.28 15.71
N TRP A 84 4.69 2.50 16.11
CA TRP A 84 3.80 3.59 16.53
C TRP A 84 2.53 3.74 15.73
N ASP A 85 2.68 3.66 14.41
CA ASP A 85 1.62 3.89 13.46
C ASP A 85 0.43 2.94 13.68
N HIS A 86 0.67 1.74 14.21
CA HIS A 86 -0.38 0.79 14.57
C HIS A 86 -1.38 1.33 15.60
N ASN A 87 -1.04 2.32 16.43
CA ASN A 87 -2.02 3.01 17.28
C ASN A 87 -3.23 3.47 16.44
N TRP A 88 -2.96 4.06 15.28
CA TRP A 88 -4.00 4.53 14.36
C TRP A 88 -4.70 3.40 13.61
N ARG A 89 -4.00 2.30 13.30
CA ARG A 89 -4.57 1.19 12.52
C ARG A 89 -5.46 0.31 13.41
N ASN A 90 -5.04 0.10 14.66
CA ASN A 90 -5.80 -0.61 15.67
C ASN A 90 -7.07 0.15 16.04
N VAL A 91 -6.98 1.46 16.28
CA VAL A 91 -8.17 2.27 16.60
C VAL A 91 -9.16 2.33 15.43
N VAL A 92 -8.68 2.39 14.18
CA VAL A 92 -9.56 2.29 12.99
C VAL A 92 -10.29 0.95 12.96
N LEU A 93 -9.60 -0.18 13.16
CA LEU A 93 -10.26 -1.49 13.24
C LEU A 93 -11.29 -1.54 14.38
N ARG A 94 -10.93 -1.01 15.55
CA ARG A 94 -11.77 -0.97 16.74
C ARG A 94 -13.02 -0.15 16.54
N ASP A 95 -12.90 1.04 15.98
CA ASP A 95 -14.04 1.91 15.71
C ASP A 95 -14.93 1.30 14.61
N LEU A 96 -14.34 0.69 13.56
CA LEU A 96 -15.10 -0.05 12.55
C LEU A 96 -15.86 -1.24 13.14
N MET A 97 -15.30 -1.92 14.14
CA MET A 97 -15.96 -3.00 14.87
C MET A 97 -17.12 -2.46 15.73
N ASN A 98 -16.89 -1.40 16.51
CA ASN A 98 -17.80 -0.98 17.57
C ASN A 98 -18.90 0.02 17.15
N PHE A 99 -18.68 0.82 16.10
CA PHE A 99 -19.65 1.83 15.64
C PHE A 99 -20.36 1.40 14.38
N ASP A 100 -21.63 1.77 14.23
CA ASP A 100 -22.39 1.55 12.99
C ASP A 100 -21.70 2.13 11.76
N TRP A 101 -21.95 1.52 10.60
CA TRP A 101 -21.44 2.03 9.32
C TRP A 101 -22.50 2.93 8.65
N PRO A 102 -22.12 4.15 8.21
CA PRO A 102 -20.78 4.75 8.29
C PRO A 102 -20.40 5.19 9.71
N VAL A 103 -19.12 5.04 10.07
CA VAL A 103 -18.65 5.36 11.44
C VAL A 103 -18.73 6.86 11.68
N THR A 104 -19.63 7.25 12.57
CA THR A 104 -19.84 8.63 13.00
C THR A 104 -19.71 8.77 14.51
N TYR A 105 -18.99 9.80 14.93
CA TYR A 105 -18.63 10.05 16.32
C TYR A 105 -19.54 11.07 17.00
N ALA A 106 -20.06 12.02 16.21
CA ALA A 106 -20.99 13.04 16.65
C ALA A 106 -21.91 13.46 15.50
N GLN A 107 -23.22 13.45 15.74
CA GLN A 107 -24.25 13.91 14.80
C GLN A 107 -25.29 14.81 15.52
N PRO A 108 -24.90 15.98 16.04
CA PRO A 108 -25.84 16.88 16.69
C PRO A 108 -26.87 17.43 15.69
N GLU A 109 -28.02 17.93 16.15
CA GLU A 109 -29.02 18.54 15.24
C GLU A 109 -28.43 19.77 14.52
N SER A 110 -27.70 20.61 15.27
CA SER A 110 -26.89 21.74 14.79
C SER A 110 -25.42 21.56 15.18
N GLY A 111 -24.47 21.96 14.33
CA GLY A 111 -23.01 21.83 14.60
C GLY A 111 -22.28 20.76 13.78
N PRO A 112 -21.00 20.46 14.02
CA PRO A 112 -20.21 19.58 13.16
C PRO A 112 -20.68 18.12 13.19
N VAL A 113 -20.66 17.43 12.03
CA VAL A 113 -20.86 15.96 11.95
C VAL A 113 -19.50 15.31 11.82
N LYS A 114 -19.02 14.67 12.88
CA LYS A 114 -17.69 14.06 12.92
C LYS A 114 -17.77 12.62 12.40
N MET A 115 -17.16 12.33 11.26
CA MET A 115 -17.18 11.02 10.60
C MET A 115 -15.75 10.52 10.36
N LEU A 116 -15.56 9.19 10.39
CA LEU A 116 -14.34 8.54 9.94
C LEU A 116 -14.25 8.65 8.41
N VAL A 117 -13.33 9.48 7.92
CA VAL A 117 -13.05 9.72 6.50
C VAL A 117 -11.59 9.38 6.21
N TYR A 118 -11.34 8.09 6.03
CA TYR A 118 -10.01 7.53 5.80
C TYR A 118 -10.11 6.39 4.79
N TYR A 119 -9.00 5.89 4.24
CA TYR A 119 -8.98 4.74 3.34
C TYR A 119 -9.28 3.41 4.06
N VAL A 120 -10.49 3.30 4.62
CA VAL A 120 -10.98 2.20 5.47
C VAL A 120 -11.12 0.86 4.75
N GLY A 121 -11.09 0.86 3.43
CA GLY A 121 -11.40 -0.31 2.59
C GLY A 121 -10.67 -1.58 3.05
N PHE A 122 -9.37 -1.48 3.35
CA PHE A 122 -8.57 -2.65 3.72
C PHE A 122 -9.09 -3.41 4.95
N TRP A 123 -9.63 -2.69 5.94
CA TRP A 123 -10.14 -3.29 7.18
C TRP A 123 -11.54 -3.87 7.04
N LEU A 124 -12.32 -3.47 6.03
CA LEU A 124 -13.75 -3.80 5.97
C LEU A 124 -14.04 -5.31 6.01
N PRO A 125 -13.28 -6.20 5.33
CA PRO A 125 -13.50 -7.64 5.44
C PRO A 125 -13.30 -8.16 6.87
N SER A 126 -12.21 -7.77 7.54
CA SER A 126 -11.96 -8.15 8.93
C SER A 126 -12.94 -7.50 9.92
N ALA A 127 -13.32 -6.24 9.68
CA ALA A 127 -14.23 -5.51 10.54
C ALA A 127 -15.67 -6.05 10.44
N LEU A 128 -16.09 -6.53 9.27
CA LEU A 128 -17.38 -7.20 9.10
C LEU A 128 -17.45 -8.49 9.95
N ILE A 129 -16.36 -9.26 9.99
CA ILE A 129 -16.27 -10.44 10.87
C ILE A 129 -16.28 -9.98 12.34
N ALA A 130 -15.57 -8.91 12.65
CA ALA A 130 -15.48 -8.32 14.00
C ALA A 130 -16.84 -7.84 14.54
N LYS A 131 -17.75 -7.38 13.67
CA LYS A 131 -19.11 -6.95 14.04
C LYS A 131 -19.91 -8.01 14.81
N PHE A 132 -19.58 -9.28 14.60
CA PHE A 132 -20.27 -10.41 15.21
C PHE A 132 -19.38 -11.21 16.16
N THR A 133 -18.17 -10.72 16.45
CA THR A 133 -17.16 -11.44 17.22
C THR A 133 -16.44 -10.50 18.20
N ASN A 134 -15.14 -10.72 18.46
CA ASN A 134 -14.35 -9.98 19.44
C ASN A 134 -13.03 -9.47 18.83
N TRP A 135 -12.28 -8.71 19.63
CA TRP A 135 -11.02 -8.08 19.23
C TRP A 135 -9.97 -9.09 18.73
N GLN A 136 -9.88 -10.26 19.35
CA GLN A 136 -8.91 -11.29 18.99
C GLN A 136 -9.24 -11.89 17.62
N VAL A 137 -10.50 -12.23 17.38
CA VAL A 137 -10.95 -12.75 16.07
C VAL A 137 -10.81 -11.68 14.99
N ALA A 138 -11.08 -10.41 15.30
CA ALA A 138 -10.87 -9.30 14.37
C ALA A 138 -9.41 -9.19 13.91
N ASN A 139 -8.47 -9.26 14.86
CA ASN A 139 -7.03 -9.22 14.59
C ASN A 139 -6.54 -10.44 13.82
N PHE A 140 -7.03 -11.63 14.15
CA PHE A 140 -6.74 -12.85 13.39
C PHE A 140 -7.27 -12.75 11.95
N ALA A 141 -8.50 -12.28 11.76
CA ALA A 141 -9.08 -12.07 10.43
C ALA A 141 -8.27 -11.03 9.63
N LEU A 142 -7.82 -9.94 10.28
CA LEU A 142 -6.95 -8.93 9.65
C LEU A 142 -5.61 -9.53 9.24
N PHE A 143 -5.00 -10.38 10.06
CA PHE A 143 -3.77 -11.09 9.74
C PHE A 143 -3.94 -11.99 8.52
N ILE A 144 -4.99 -12.82 8.49
CA ILE A 144 -5.28 -13.72 7.36
C ILE A 144 -5.58 -12.92 6.08
N TRP A 145 -6.34 -11.83 6.19
CA TRP A 145 -6.63 -10.94 5.07
C TRP A 145 -5.35 -10.28 4.50
N SER A 146 -4.44 -9.87 5.38
CA SER A 146 -3.14 -9.30 5.00
C SER A 146 -2.23 -10.36 4.37
N LEU A 147 -2.19 -11.58 4.93
CA LEU A 147 -1.44 -12.70 4.38
C LEU A 147 -1.90 -13.04 2.96
N LEU A 148 -3.20 -13.13 2.74
CA LEU A 148 -3.76 -13.35 1.41
C LEU A 148 -3.30 -12.25 0.44
N GLY A 149 -3.35 -10.99 0.86
CA GLY A 149 -2.89 -9.86 0.05
C GLY A 149 -1.42 -9.96 -0.33
N VAL A 150 -0.52 -10.22 0.64
CA VAL A 150 0.93 -10.34 0.38
C VAL A 150 1.26 -11.56 -0.49
N LEU A 151 0.58 -12.69 -0.30
CA LEU A 151 0.72 -13.86 -1.18
C LEU A 151 0.31 -13.55 -2.61
N LEU A 152 -0.75 -12.77 -2.80
CA LEU A 152 -1.17 -12.30 -4.13
C LEU A 152 -0.13 -11.35 -4.72
N VAL A 153 0.37 -10.37 -3.96
CA VAL A 153 1.41 -9.43 -4.41
C VAL A 153 2.65 -10.17 -4.88
N THR A 154 3.21 -11.03 -4.03
CA THR A 154 4.47 -11.73 -4.32
C THR A 154 4.34 -12.69 -5.50
N HIS A 155 3.18 -13.32 -5.67
CA HIS A 155 2.91 -14.13 -6.87
C HIS A 155 2.83 -13.27 -8.14
N GLN A 156 2.08 -12.17 -8.13
CA GLN A 156 1.98 -11.30 -9.31
C GLN A 156 3.31 -10.64 -9.64
N LEU A 157 4.10 -10.28 -8.62
CA LEU A 157 5.45 -9.76 -8.78
C LEU A 157 6.38 -10.79 -9.42
N ALA A 158 6.32 -12.05 -8.99
CA ALA A 158 7.09 -13.13 -9.60
C ALA A 158 6.73 -13.35 -11.08
N SER A 159 5.44 -13.25 -11.41
CA SER A 159 4.96 -13.31 -12.79
C SER A 159 5.48 -12.14 -13.62
N ALA A 160 5.42 -10.92 -13.09
CA ALA A 160 5.93 -9.71 -13.74
C ALA A 160 7.45 -9.80 -13.99
N LEU A 161 8.21 -10.29 -13.01
CA LEU A 161 9.67 -10.43 -13.09
C LEU A 161 10.13 -11.72 -13.78
N LYS A 162 9.20 -12.61 -14.16
CA LYS A 162 9.47 -13.91 -14.80
C LYS A 162 10.49 -14.74 -14.00
N THR A 163 10.35 -14.74 -12.68
CA THR A 163 11.25 -15.38 -11.72
C THR A 163 10.46 -16.23 -10.72
N SER A 164 11.16 -16.97 -9.84
CA SER A 164 10.49 -17.74 -8.77
C SER A 164 9.86 -16.81 -7.73
N THR A 165 8.73 -17.22 -7.14
CA THR A 165 8.08 -16.48 -6.05
C THR A 165 9.02 -16.16 -4.90
N LEU A 166 9.87 -17.11 -4.50
CA LEU A 166 10.86 -16.91 -3.45
C LEU A 166 11.81 -15.74 -3.75
N LYS A 167 12.41 -15.68 -4.94
CA LYS A 167 13.31 -14.60 -5.35
C LYS A 167 12.60 -13.25 -5.45
N ALA A 168 11.37 -13.23 -5.97
CA ALA A 168 10.56 -12.02 -6.04
C ALA A 168 10.20 -11.50 -4.65
N THR A 169 9.81 -12.38 -3.73
CA THR A 169 9.55 -12.04 -2.32
C THR A 169 10.80 -11.52 -1.63
N ALA A 170 11.96 -12.18 -1.81
CA ALA A 170 13.22 -11.73 -1.21
C ALA A 170 13.61 -10.34 -1.72
N LEU A 171 13.45 -10.07 -3.03
CA LEU A 171 13.66 -8.74 -3.59
C LEU A 171 12.71 -7.72 -2.95
N LEU A 172 11.41 -8.03 -2.85
CA LEU A 172 10.43 -7.14 -2.24
C LEU A 172 10.79 -6.80 -0.78
N ILE A 173 11.17 -7.80 0.03
CA ILE A 173 11.51 -7.61 1.44
C ILE A 173 12.75 -6.72 1.60
N LEU A 174 13.80 -6.96 0.80
CA LEU A 174 15.12 -6.37 0.99
C LEU A 174 15.36 -5.07 0.20
N PHE A 175 14.44 -4.67 -0.68
CA PHE A 175 14.59 -3.47 -1.49
C PHE A 175 14.32 -2.20 -0.68
N SER A 176 15.31 -1.30 -0.65
CA SER A 176 15.28 -0.02 0.06
C SER A 176 16.24 1.01 -0.56
N GLY A 177 16.10 2.27 -0.16
CA GLY A 177 17.12 3.31 -0.30
C GLY A 177 18.38 3.03 0.52
N LEU A 178 19.41 3.84 0.33
CA LEU A 178 20.70 3.74 1.02
C LEU A 178 20.68 4.51 2.36
N ASP A 179 19.63 4.32 3.18
CA ASP A 179 19.39 5.13 4.39
C ASP A 179 20.56 5.06 5.37
N ALA A 180 21.17 3.89 5.54
CA ALA A 180 22.34 3.72 6.40
C ALA A 180 23.52 4.63 5.98
N LEU A 181 23.71 4.85 4.67
CA LEU A 181 24.69 5.82 4.17
C LEU A 181 24.21 7.25 4.40
N GLY A 182 22.90 7.51 4.28
CA GLY A 182 22.30 8.79 4.64
C GLY A 182 22.60 9.18 6.09
N VAL A 183 22.37 8.26 7.03
CA VAL A 183 22.71 8.44 8.45
C VAL A 183 24.19 8.69 8.67
N LEU A 184 25.06 7.94 7.98
CA LEU A 184 26.51 8.08 8.14
C LEU A 184 27.05 9.40 7.58
N LEU A 185 26.53 9.86 6.44
CA LEU A 185 27.01 11.04 5.72
C LEU A 185 26.38 12.34 6.22
N PHE A 186 25.17 12.27 6.78
CA PHE A 186 24.40 13.40 7.30
C PHE A 186 23.97 13.14 8.75
N PRO A 187 24.93 13.03 9.68
CA PRO A 187 24.62 12.71 11.07
C PRO A 187 23.76 13.80 11.72
N ASN A 188 22.70 13.37 12.39
CA ASN A 188 21.82 14.17 13.24
C ASN A 188 21.69 13.47 14.61
N ASP A 189 21.01 14.10 15.57
CA ASP A 189 20.73 13.47 16.87
C ASP A 189 19.94 12.16 16.74
N TYR A 190 19.10 12.07 15.70
CA TYR A 190 18.35 10.88 15.32
C TYR A 190 18.09 10.93 13.79
N PRO A 191 18.09 9.79 13.08
CA PRO A 191 18.45 8.44 13.54
C PRO A 191 19.96 8.20 13.63
N THR A 192 20.36 7.19 14.40
CA THR A 192 21.73 6.69 14.52
C THR A 192 21.85 5.27 13.98
N LEU A 193 23.06 4.82 13.62
CA LEU A 193 23.30 3.43 13.18
C LEU A 193 23.24 2.42 14.33
N LEU A 194 23.40 2.88 15.57
CA LEU A 194 23.29 2.05 16.77
C LEU A 194 22.26 2.65 17.71
N PRO A 195 21.41 1.80 18.34
CA PRO A 195 21.37 0.34 18.20
C PRO A 195 20.82 -0.13 16.84
N PRO A 196 21.08 -1.39 16.40
CA PRO A 196 20.66 -1.90 15.09
C PRO A 196 19.15 -2.23 15.00
N ILE A 197 18.32 -1.41 15.64
CA ILE A 197 16.85 -1.46 15.68
C ILE A 197 16.23 -0.09 15.34
N THR A 198 17.07 0.94 15.19
CA THR A 198 16.66 2.32 14.91
C THR A 198 15.96 2.46 13.55
N HIS A 199 14.97 3.34 13.45
CA HIS A 199 14.26 3.62 12.20
C HIS A 199 15.06 4.61 11.32
N LEU A 200 15.87 4.06 10.40
CA LEU A 200 16.88 4.80 9.62
C LEU A 200 16.31 5.77 8.58
N GLU A 201 15.11 5.52 8.04
CA GLU A 201 14.56 6.22 6.86
C GLU A 201 14.20 7.69 7.10
N THR A 202 14.37 8.16 8.34
CA THR A 202 14.16 9.57 8.73
C THR A 202 15.45 10.40 8.70
N TRP A 203 16.55 9.85 8.17
CA TRP A 203 17.86 10.52 8.07
C TRP A 203 17.81 11.86 7.32
N ALA A 204 16.93 12.00 6.33
CA ALA A 204 16.70 13.23 5.58
C ALA A 204 15.64 14.14 6.23
N GLY A 205 15.40 13.95 7.53
CA GLY A 205 14.45 14.67 8.37
C GLY A 205 13.01 14.45 7.92
N ASN A 206 12.61 15.23 6.93
CA ASN A 206 11.23 15.40 6.53
C ASN A 206 10.89 14.63 5.24
N LEU A 207 11.91 14.20 4.53
CA LEU A 207 11.77 13.44 3.29
C LEU A 207 12.03 11.99 3.60
N GLN A 208 11.19 11.10 3.05
CA GLN A 208 11.32 9.67 3.26
C GLN A 208 10.76 8.91 2.07
N TYR A 209 11.55 8.00 1.53
CA TYR A 209 11.14 6.98 0.56
C TYR A 209 11.19 5.62 1.23
N SER A 210 10.06 5.24 1.82
CA SER A 210 10.00 4.05 2.65
C SER A 210 10.26 2.76 1.86
N SER A 211 11.10 1.89 2.39
CA SER A 211 11.26 0.51 1.96
C SER A 211 9.93 -0.24 2.00
N PHE A 212 9.81 -1.33 1.25
CA PHE A 212 8.56 -2.11 1.28
C PHE A 212 8.35 -2.83 2.62
N THR A 213 9.41 -3.14 3.36
CA THR A 213 9.28 -3.65 4.73
C THR A 213 8.72 -2.58 5.66
N THR A 214 9.26 -1.34 5.65
CA THR A 214 8.66 -0.23 6.41
C THR A 214 7.20 -0.01 6.01
N GLN A 215 6.89 0.00 4.71
CA GLN A 215 5.51 0.16 4.25
C GLN A 215 4.58 -0.95 4.79
N LEU A 216 5.02 -2.21 4.84
CA LEU A 216 4.25 -3.29 5.46
C LEU A 216 4.11 -3.10 6.99
N PHE A 217 5.15 -2.62 7.65
CA PHE A 217 5.27 -2.54 9.10
C PHE A 217 4.57 -1.31 9.70
N TRP A 218 4.25 -0.33 8.86
CA TRP A 218 3.67 0.95 9.28
C TRP A 218 2.35 1.25 8.55
N VAL A 219 2.24 1.01 7.23
CA VAL A 219 1.09 1.43 6.40
C VAL A 219 0.52 0.30 5.52
N PHE A 220 0.47 -0.93 6.05
CA PHE A 220 0.06 -2.14 5.31
C PHE A 220 -1.24 -1.99 4.52
N ASN A 221 -2.19 -1.23 5.07
CA ASN A 221 -3.54 -1.08 4.56
C ASN A 221 -3.58 -0.32 3.22
N GLN A 222 -2.59 0.53 2.95
CA GLN A 222 -2.39 1.19 1.65
C GLN A 222 -1.39 0.42 0.78
N ALA A 223 -0.32 -0.07 1.41
CA ALA A 223 0.81 -0.67 0.73
C ALA A 223 0.42 -1.95 -0.02
N ILE A 224 -0.24 -2.90 0.66
CA ILE A 224 -0.60 -4.21 0.08
C ILE A 224 -1.51 -4.05 -1.16
N PRO A 225 -2.63 -3.28 -1.11
CA PRO A 225 -3.45 -3.06 -2.29
C PRO A 225 -2.73 -2.31 -3.41
N ALA A 226 -1.93 -1.28 -3.09
CA ALA A 226 -1.19 -0.53 -4.09
C ALA A 226 -0.20 -1.42 -4.84
N TRP A 227 0.61 -2.21 -4.14
CA TRP A 227 1.54 -3.17 -4.74
C TRP A 227 0.82 -4.19 -5.62
N LEU A 228 -0.34 -4.68 -5.18
CA LEU A 228 -1.12 -5.65 -5.94
C LEU A 228 -1.63 -5.03 -7.25
N CYS A 229 -2.16 -3.82 -7.19
CA CYS A 229 -2.60 -3.07 -8.38
C CYS A 229 -1.43 -2.85 -9.35
N ILE A 230 -0.27 -2.41 -8.87
CA ILE A 230 0.93 -2.18 -9.70
C ILE A 230 1.39 -3.48 -10.37
N ALA A 231 1.56 -4.55 -9.60
CA ALA A 231 1.99 -5.85 -10.12
C ALA A 231 0.99 -6.44 -11.15
N MET A 232 -0.31 -6.23 -10.94
CA MET A 232 -1.36 -6.62 -11.89
C MET A 232 -1.34 -5.79 -13.17
N ILE A 233 -1.09 -4.47 -13.09
CA ILE A 233 -0.95 -3.59 -14.26
C ILE A 233 0.23 -4.07 -15.12
N VAL A 234 1.38 -4.34 -14.50
CA VAL A 234 2.58 -4.81 -15.21
C VAL A 234 2.33 -6.16 -15.86
N THR A 235 1.74 -7.12 -15.13
CA THR A 235 1.41 -8.45 -15.67
C THR A 235 0.39 -8.37 -16.80
N LEU A 236 -0.58 -7.46 -16.71
CA LEU A 236 -1.56 -7.22 -17.77
C LEU A 236 -0.87 -6.66 -19.03
N SER A 237 0.10 -5.77 -18.86
CA SER A 237 0.84 -5.16 -19.96
C SER A 237 1.77 -6.12 -20.70
N ASP A 238 2.44 -7.03 -19.98
CA ASP A 238 3.37 -8.01 -20.56
C ASP A 238 2.71 -9.15 -21.34
N SER A 239 1.42 -9.38 -21.15
CA SER A 239 0.68 -10.51 -21.74
C SER A 239 0.51 -10.46 -23.27
N GLU A 240 0.98 -9.40 -23.94
CA GLU A 240 0.90 -9.21 -25.39
C GLU A 240 1.91 -10.05 -26.20
N GLY A 241 2.92 -10.66 -25.56
CA GLY A 241 4.06 -11.25 -26.28
C GLY A 241 4.16 -12.77 -26.35
N SER A 242 3.33 -13.55 -25.64
CA SER A 242 3.74 -14.92 -25.26
C SER A 242 2.75 -16.07 -25.49
N LEU A 243 1.67 -15.91 -26.27
CA LEU A 243 0.74 -17.03 -26.52
C LEU A 243 0.20 -17.07 -27.97
N PRO A 244 0.26 -18.24 -28.65
CA PRO A 244 -0.47 -18.47 -29.89
C PRO A 244 -1.93 -18.80 -29.54
N LEU A 245 -2.70 -17.80 -29.09
CA LEU A 245 -4.15 -17.93 -29.03
C LEU A 245 -4.75 -17.72 -30.43
N SER A 246 -5.97 -18.20 -30.66
CA SER A 246 -6.71 -17.87 -31.88
C SER A 246 -6.90 -16.35 -31.98
N LYS A 247 -6.88 -15.79 -33.20
CA LYS A 247 -7.00 -14.35 -33.44
C LYS A 247 -8.28 -13.74 -32.83
N GLU A 248 -9.34 -14.52 -32.66
CA GLU A 248 -10.59 -14.07 -32.01
C GLU A 248 -10.51 -14.02 -30.49
N THR A 249 -9.87 -15.00 -29.83
CA THR A 249 -9.70 -14.98 -28.37
C THR A 249 -8.63 -13.96 -27.94
N LEU A 250 -7.60 -13.73 -28.77
CA LEU A 250 -6.67 -12.60 -28.62
C LEU A 250 -7.40 -11.26 -28.76
N ARG A 251 -8.29 -11.11 -29.74
CA ARG A 251 -9.08 -9.88 -29.93
C ARG A 251 -10.03 -9.61 -28.75
N SER A 252 -10.74 -10.62 -28.24
CA SER A 252 -11.59 -10.47 -27.04
C SER A 252 -10.79 -10.12 -25.78
N ALA A 253 -9.60 -10.70 -25.59
CA ALA A 253 -8.73 -10.41 -24.45
C ALA A 253 -7.99 -9.06 -24.55
N GLN A 254 -7.62 -8.63 -25.76
CA GLN A 254 -6.98 -7.33 -26.03
C GLN A 254 -7.95 -6.15 -25.89
N ASN A 255 -9.23 -6.36 -26.18
CA ASN A 255 -10.26 -5.32 -26.14
C ASN A 255 -10.51 -4.77 -24.72
N ASP A 256 -10.36 -5.59 -23.68
CA ASP A 256 -10.65 -5.20 -22.30
C ASP A 256 -9.43 -4.63 -21.53
N LYS A 257 -8.23 -4.60 -22.12
CA LYS A 257 -7.00 -4.19 -21.40
C LYS A 257 -7.11 -2.77 -20.86
N ARG A 258 -7.54 -1.82 -21.69
CA ARG A 258 -7.66 -0.40 -21.31
C ARG A 258 -8.68 -0.17 -20.20
N ALA A 259 -9.83 -0.84 -20.30
CA ALA A 259 -10.85 -0.79 -19.26
C ALA A 259 -10.36 -1.44 -17.95
N GLN A 260 -9.63 -2.55 -18.02
CA GLN A 260 -9.01 -3.19 -16.86
C GLN A 260 -7.91 -2.32 -16.21
N LEU A 261 -7.08 -1.63 -17.01
CA LEU A 261 -6.09 -0.67 -16.50
C LEU A 261 -6.77 0.45 -15.70
N PHE A 262 -7.85 1.03 -16.26
CA PHE A 262 -8.62 2.06 -15.59
C PHE A 262 -9.29 1.53 -14.31
N LEU A 263 -9.86 0.31 -14.35
CA LEU A 263 -10.42 -0.35 -13.17
C LEU A 263 -9.38 -0.56 -12.05
N LEU A 264 -8.19 -1.05 -12.37
CA LEU A 264 -7.13 -1.27 -11.39
C LEU A 264 -6.63 0.05 -10.79
N TRP A 265 -6.55 1.10 -11.59
CA TRP A 265 -6.20 2.44 -11.11
C TRP A 265 -7.28 2.99 -10.16
N SER A 266 -8.56 2.87 -10.51
CA SER A 266 -9.68 3.27 -9.64
C SER A 266 -9.71 2.48 -8.32
N LEU A 267 -9.44 1.17 -8.36
CA LEU A 267 -9.32 0.35 -7.15
C LEU A 267 -8.11 0.78 -6.31
N CYS A 268 -6.95 1.04 -6.93
CA CYS A 268 -5.79 1.60 -6.23
C CYS A 268 -6.15 2.93 -5.54
N PHE A 269 -6.90 3.80 -6.23
CA PHE A 269 -7.34 5.07 -5.66
C PHE A 269 -8.24 4.88 -4.43
N PHE A 270 -9.14 3.90 -4.44
CA PHE A 270 -9.99 3.57 -3.30
C PHE A 270 -9.20 3.12 -2.05
N PHE A 271 -8.11 2.37 -2.20
CA PHE A 271 -7.31 1.92 -1.06
C PHE A 271 -6.19 2.89 -0.66
N ALA A 272 -5.61 3.59 -1.62
CA ALA A 272 -4.40 4.39 -1.45
C ALA A 272 -4.39 5.55 -2.46
N PRO A 273 -5.17 6.63 -2.21
CA PRO A 273 -5.35 7.71 -3.18
C PRO A 273 -4.02 8.37 -3.57
N LEU A 274 -3.10 8.58 -2.62
CA LEU A 274 -1.78 9.18 -2.88
C LEU A 274 -0.88 8.26 -3.72
N ALA A 275 -0.83 6.96 -3.42
CA ALA A 275 -0.10 5.99 -4.23
C ALA A 275 -0.68 5.88 -5.65
N SER A 276 -2.00 5.99 -5.79
CA SER A 276 -2.68 6.00 -7.09
C SER A 276 -2.34 7.23 -7.94
N LEU A 277 -2.10 8.40 -7.32
CA LEU A 277 -1.57 9.57 -8.02
C LEU A 277 -0.16 9.33 -8.57
N GLY A 278 0.73 8.73 -7.75
CA GLY A 278 2.07 8.32 -8.21
C GLY A 278 2.04 7.24 -9.30
N LEU A 279 1.00 6.41 -9.31
CA LEU A 279 0.78 5.35 -10.30
C LEU A 279 0.23 5.86 -11.64
N LEU A 280 -0.48 6.98 -11.64
CA LEU A 280 -1.20 7.51 -12.81
C LEU A 280 -0.29 7.64 -14.05
N PRO A 281 0.93 8.21 -14.00
CA PRO A 281 1.78 8.32 -15.19
C PRO A 281 2.11 6.97 -15.84
N TYR A 282 2.29 5.91 -15.06
CA TYR A 282 2.52 4.55 -15.59
C TYR A 282 1.27 3.98 -16.25
N VAL A 283 0.09 4.20 -15.65
CA VAL A 283 -1.19 3.82 -16.25
C VAL A 283 -1.39 4.55 -17.57
N LEU A 284 -1.06 5.85 -17.64
CA LEU A 284 -1.14 6.63 -18.87
C LEU A 284 -0.19 6.10 -19.95
N ILE A 285 1.05 5.74 -19.62
CA ILE A 285 1.97 5.08 -20.57
C ILE A 285 1.32 3.84 -21.17
N GLU A 286 0.76 2.97 -20.34
CA GLU A 286 0.16 1.72 -20.78
C GLU A 286 -1.15 1.92 -21.55
N LEU A 287 -1.95 2.93 -21.19
CA LEU A 287 -3.13 3.35 -21.93
C LEU A 287 -2.78 3.90 -23.32
N ILE A 288 -1.73 4.73 -23.42
CA ILE A 288 -1.24 5.29 -24.69
C ILE A 288 -0.74 4.17 -25.60
N LYS A 289 0.10 3.26 -25.07
CA LYS A 289 0.59 2.09 -25.82
C LYS A 289 -0.55 1.20 -26.33
N SER A 290 -1.62 1.08 -25.54
CA SER A 290 -2.76 0.20 -25.86
C SER A 290 -3.85 0.89 -26.69
N THR A 291 -3.74 2.18 -26.99
CA THR A 291 -4.79 2.96 -27.68
C THR A 291 -4.47 3.16 -29.15
N ASP A 292 -5.40 2.73 -30.01
CA ASP A 292 -5.44 3.20 -31.39
C ASP A 292 -6.08 4.60 -31.44
N PHE A 293 -5.25 5.62 -31.65
CA PHE A 293 -5.69 7.02 -31.69
C PHE A 293 -6.63 7.35 -32.84
N LYS A 294 -6.73 6.50 -33.88
CA LYS A 294 -7.74 6.68 -34.93
C LYS A 294 -9.14 6.25 -34.47
N SER A 295 -9.23 5.37 -33.47
CA SER A 295 -10.49 4.83 -32.96
C SER A 295 -10.46 4.64 -31.44
N PRO A 296 -10.28 5.71 -30.64
CA PRO A 296 -9.96 5.62 -29.21
C PRO A 296 -11.05 4.95 -28.38
N LEU A 297 -12.32 5.02 -28.77
CA LEU A 297 -13.42 4.38 -28.04
C LEU A 297 -13.71 2.95 -28.51
N LYS A 298 -13.03 2.48 -29.55
CA LYS A 298 -13.28 1.16 -30.13
C LYS A 298 -12.95 0.07 -29.12
N ASN A 299 -13.83 -0.93 -29.03
CA ASN A 299 -13.64 -2.14 -28.24
C ASN A 299 -13.55 -1.95 -26.71
N LEU A 300 -13.92 -0.79 -26.18
CA LEU A 300 -13.99 -0.59 -24.74
C LEU A 300 -15.21 -1.29 -24.15
N ASN A 301 -15.01 -2.11 -23.12
CA ASN A 301 -16.13 -2.70 -22.39
C ASN A 301 -16.79 -1.65 -21.47
N PRO A 302 -18.04 -1.23 -21.76
CA PRO A 302 -18.70 -0.14 -21.06
C PRO A 302 -18.98 -0.50 -19.59
N THR A 303 -19.22 -1.78 -19.28
CA THR A 303 -19.49 -2.23 -17.90
C THR A 303 -18.27 -2.02 -17.03
N ILE A 304 -17.08 -2.40 -17.53
CA ILE A 304 -15.81 -2.26 -16.78
C ILE A 304 -15.48 -0.78 -16.58
N ILE A 305 -15.65 0.05 -17.61
CA ILE A 305 -15.42 1.50 -17.51
C ILE A 305 -16.38 2.13 -16.53
N LEU A 306 -17.66 1.77 -16.59
CA LEU A 306 -18.67 2.31 -15.68
C LEU A 306 -18.35 1.93 -14.23
N SER A 307 -17.97 0.68 -13.96
CA SER A 307 -17.50 0.25 -12.65
C SER A 307 -16.28 1.03 -12.17
N ALA A 308 -15.28 1.22 -13.04
CA ALA A 308 -14.09 2.00 -12.73
C ALA A 308 -14.43 3.47 -12.41
N LEU A 309 -15.36 4.07 -13.16
CA LEU A 309 -15.83 5.44 -12.93
C LEU A 309 -16.61 5.55 -11.61
N ILE A 310 -17.50 4.59 -11.32
CA ILE A 310 -18.25 4.53 -10.06
C ILE A 310 -17.29 4.48 -8.88
N ILE A 311 -16.29 3.58 -8.93
CA ILE A 311 -15.29 3.44 -7.87
C ILE A 311 -14.53 4.74 -7.68
N LEU A 312 -14.03 5.34 -8.77
CA LEU A 312 -13.28 6.58 -8.71
C LEU A 312 -14.10 7.75 -8.16
N LEU A 313 -15.31 7.96 -8.67
CA LEU A 313 -16.15 9.09 -8.28
C LEU A 313 -16.61 8.98 -6.83
N LEU A 314 -17.08 7.81 -6.39
CA LEU A 314 -17.49 7.62 -4.99
C LEU A 314 -16.32 7.77 -4.03
N SER A 315 -15.16 7.20 -4.37
CA SER A 315 -13.95 7.37 -3.56
C SER A 315 -13.52 8.84 -3.52
N SER A 316 -13.62 9.56 -4.64
CA SER A 316 -13.28 10.99 -4.71
C SER A 316 -14.22 11.83 -3.84
N PHE A 317 -15.53 11.62 -3.92
CA PHE A 317 -16.49 12.32 -3.07
C PHE A 317 -16.28 12.02 -1.59
N PHE A 318 -15.95 10.77 -1.27
CA PHE A 318 -15.64 10.37 0.09
C PHE A 318 -14.35 11.05 0.60
N PHE A 319 -13.21 10.90 -0.09
CA PHE A 319 -11.94 11.46 0.37
C PHE A 319 -11.89 12.99 0.36
N THR A 320 -12.59 13.65 -0.56
CA THR A 320 -12.71 15.13 -0.54
C THR A 320 -13.56 15.66 0.62
N SER A 321 -14.25 14.76 1.35
CA SER A 321 -14.91 15.09 2.61
C SER A 321 -13.92 15.26 3.77
N ASN A 322 -12.67 14.85 3.61
CA ASN A 322 -11.62 15.06 4.59
C ASN A 322 -10.94 16.42 4.38
N THR A 323 -10.82 17.22 5.45
CA THR A 323 -10.18 18.54 5.43
C THR A 323 -8.66 18.45 5.20
N ALA A 324 -8.01 17.37 5.62
CA ALA A 324 -6.58 17.13 5.33
C ALA A 324 -6.32 17.05 3.82
N ALA A 325 -7.29 16.60 3.01
CA ALA A 325 -7.15 16.57 1.55
C ALA A 325 -7.21 17.97 0.88
N GLN A 326 -7.45 19.04 1.67
CA GLN A 326 -7.63 20.41 1.17
C GLN A 326 -6.38 21.29 1.33
N SER A 327 -5.42 20.97 2.21
CA SER A 327 -4.14 21.69 2.26
C SER A 327 -3.23 21.21 1.13
N ARG A 328 -2.84 22.13 0.24
CA ARG A 328 -1.99 21.85 -0.93
C ARG A 328 -0.97 22.96 -1.07
N GLY A 329 0.26 22.60 -1.37
CA GLY A 329 1.33 23.56 -1.56
C GLY A 329 2.55 22.97 -2.22
N PHE A 330 3.53 23.84 -2.45
CA PHE A 330 4.88 23.46 -2.83
C PHE A 330 5.81 23.80 -1.68
N GLN A 331 6.79 22.94 -1.43
CA GLN A 331 7.85 23.22 -0.47
C GLN A 331 9.16 23.50 -1.20
N SER A 332 9.93 24.45 -0.67
CA SER A 332 11.29 24.73 -1.14
C SER A 332 12.27 23.85 -0.36
N LEU A 333 13.16 23.17 -1.08
CA LEU A 333 14.21 22.33 -0.50
C LEU A 333 15.57 22.87 -0.93
N PRO A 334 16.55 22.98 -0.01
CA PRO A 334 17.93 23.26 -0.39
C PRO A 334 18.44 22.23 -1.40
N LEU A 335 19.09 22.70 -2.46
CA LEU A 335 19.48 21.86 -3.59
C LEU A 335 20.40 20.72 -3.18
N ASP A 336 21.35 20.98 -2.29
CA ASP A 336 22.29 20.00 -1.72
C ASP A 336 21.55 18.90 -0.96
N LYS A 337 20.61 19.26 -0.08
CA LYS A 337 19.80 18.28 0.69
C LYS A 337 18.90 17.46 -0.21
N PHE A 338 18.26 18.12 -1.19
CA PHE A 338 17.44 17.42 -2.19
C PHE A 338 18.26 16.44 -3.02
N LEU A 339 19.43 16.86 -3.53
CA LEU A 339 20.28 15.99 -4.34
C LEU A 339 20.80 14.80 -3.53
N ALA A 340 21.20 15.01 -2.28
CA ALA A 340 21.60 13.93 -1.38
C ALA A 340 20.46 12.93 -1.17
N PHE A 341 19.26 13.42 -0.83
CA PHE A 341 18.05 12.60 -0.67
C PHE A 341 17.75 11.82 -1.95
N PHE A 342 17.58 12.50 -3.09
CA PHE A 342 17.26 11.88 -4.37
C PHE A 342 18.27 10.79 -4.74
N LEU A 343 19.59 11.06 -4.63
CA LEU A 343 20.62 10.12 -5.00
C LEU A 343 20.64 8.87 -4.11
N LEU A 344 20.55 9.05 -2.78
CA LEU A 344 20.63 7.93 -1.84
C LEU A 344 19.35 7.09 -1.80
N GLU A 345 18.19 7.68 -2.02
CA GLU A 345 16.89 7.02 -1.90
C GLU A 345 16.42 6.26 -3.15
N GLY A 346 17.16 6.39 -4.26
CA GLY A 346 16.83 5.66 -5.48
C GLY A 346 17.48 6.23 -6.74
N GLY A 347 17.96 7.47 -6.71
CA GLY A 347 18.58 8.16 -7.84
C GLY A 347 19.87 7.49 -8.32
N LEU A 348 20.73 7.02 -7.41
CA LEU A 348 21.94 6.27 -7.79
C LEU A 348 21.58 4.97 -8.52
N LEU A 349 20.66 4.18 -7.97
CA LEU A 349 20.20 2.95 -8.59
C LEU A 349 19.53 3.23 -9.95
N TRP A 350 18.69 4.26 -10.02
CA TRP A 350 18.06 4.73 -11.25
C TRP A 350 19.10 5.09 -12.32
N LEU A 351 20.13 5.88 -11.98
CA LEU A 351 21.21 6.26 -12.90
C LEU A 351 22.03 5.05 -13.38
N ILE A 352 22.34 4.11 -12.48
CA ILE A 352 23.11 2.90 -12.83
C ILE A 352 22.34 2.01 -13.81
N LEU A 353 21.01 2.00 -13.75
CA LEU A 353 20.17 1.27 -14.70
C LEU A 353 20.08 1.94 -16.08
N ALA A 354 20.44 3.23 -16.20
CA ALA A 354 20.28 4.03 -17.42
C ALA A 354 20.85 3.36 -18.68
N PRO A 355 22.07 2.80 -18.72
CA PRO A 355 22.62 2.19 -19.93
C PRO A 355 21.73 1.08 -20.52
N SER A 356 20.97 0.39 -19.66
CA SER A 356 20.08 -0.70 -20.06
C SER A 356 18.60 -0.28 -20.19
N LYS A 357 18.18 0.80 -19.52
CA LYS A 357 16.76 1.18 -19.37
C LYS A 357 16.39 2.57 -19.90
N TYR A 358 17.33 3.40 -20.36
CA TYR A 358 17.04 4.80 -20.72
C TYR A 358 15.96 4.98 -21.81
N LYS A 359 15.74 3.97 -22.66
CA LYS A 359 14.68 3.97 -23.69
C LYS A 359 13.31 3.55 -23.16
N ASP A 360 13.24 2.99 -21.95
CA ASP A 360 12.00 2.57 -21.33
C ASP A 360 11.29 3.78 -20.72
N PRO A 361 10.07 4.13 -21.16
CA PRO A 361 9.31 5.23 -20.57
C PRO A 361 9.10 5.09 -19.05
N ARG A 362 9.05 3.84 -18.55
CA ARG A 362 8.93 3.55 -17.11
C ARG A 362 10.14 4.09 -16.34
N TRP A 363 11.34 3.94 -16.89
CA TRP A 363 12.57 4.46 -16.28
C TRP A 363 12.59 5.99 -16.25
N ILE A 364 12.18 6.64 -17.34
CA ILE A 364 12.13 8.10 -17.43
C ILE A 364 11.13 8.66 -16.40
N VAL A 365 9.91 8.12 -16.38
CA VAL A 365 8.87 8.55 -15.44
C VAL A 365 9.27 8.26 -14.00
N THR A 366 9.95 7.14 -13.72
CA THR A 366 10.49 6.83 -12.38
C THR A 366 11.41 7.95 -11.90
N GLY A 367 12.42 8.33 -12.71
CA GLY A 367 13.34 9.40 -12.34
C GLY A 367 12.67 10.74 -12.15
N ILE A 368 11.77 11.12 -13.06
CA ILE A 368 11.02 12.38 -12.97
C ILE A 368 10.16 12.42 -11.69
N LEU A 369 9.43 11.35 -11.39
CA LEU A 369 8.58 11.32 -10.20
C LEU A 369 9.40 11.36 -8.92
N LEU A 370 10.47 10.56 -8.81
CA LEU A 370 11.36 10.61 -7.63
C LEU A 370 12.04 11.98 -7.47
N ALA A 371 12.27 12.72 -8.55
CA ALA A 371 12.82 14.07 -8.48
C ALA A 371 11.76 15.12 -8.09
N LEU A 372 10.51 14.99 -8.55
CA LEU A 372 9.47 16.00 -8.35
C LEU A 372 8.67 15.84 -7.06
N ILE A 373 8.40 14.60 -6.63
CA ILE A 373 7.58 14.29 -5.45
C ILE A 373 8.05 15.05 -4.19
N PRO A 374 9.37 15.18 -3.90
CA PRO A 374 9.84 15.89 -2.70
C PRO A 374 9.41 17.37 -2.63
N PHE A 375 9.09 18.02 -3.75
CA PHE A 375 8.70 19.43 -3.77
C PHE A 375 7.19 19.66 -3.59
N ILE A 376 6.40 18.59 -3.55
CA ILE A 376 4.94 18.67 -3.45
C ILE A 376 4.51 18.42 -2.01
N HIS A 377 3.65 19.29 -1.49
CA HIS A 377 3.06 19.19 -0.16
C HIS A 377 1.54 19.05 -0.26
N LEU A 378 0.97 18.02 0.39
CA LEU A 378 -0.46 17.77 0.43
C LEU A 378 -0.81 17.11 1.77
N GLY A 379 -1.74 17.70 2.54
CA GLY A 379 -2.04 17.27 3.90
C GLY A 379 -1.44 18.19 4.97
N SER A 380 -1.70 17.88 6.24
CA SER A 380 -0.97 18.45 7.40
C SER A 380 0.42 17.83 7.53
N ASP A 381 0.62 16.63 6.97
CA ASP A 381 1.85 15.85 7.09
C ASP A 381 2.56 15.63 5.75
N ARG A 382 3.72 14.99 5.84
CA ARG A 382 4.63 14.68 4.73
C ARG A 382 4.26 13.38 4.01
N ASP A 383 3.03 12.94 4.23
CA ASP A 383 2.47 11.72 3.66
C ASP A 383 2.50 11.71 2.14
N PHE A 384 2.42 12.87 1.47
CA PHE A 384 2.54 12.90 0.01
C PHE A 384 3.86 12.29 -0.47
N VAL A 385 5.00 12.69 0.11
CA VAL A 385 6.33 12.21 -0.31
C VAL A 385 6.45 10.70 -0.08
N MET A 386 5.97 10.21 1.07
CA MET A 386 6.04 8.80 1.42
C MET A 386 5.06 7.92 0.63
N ARG A 387 3.82 8.40 0.37
CA ARG A 387 2.76 7.58 -0.23
C ARG A 387 2.72 7.69 -1.75
N ALA A 388 2.96 8.86 -2.33
CA ALA A 388 3.01 9.02 -3.78
C ALA A 388 4.25 8.34 -4.40
N SER A 389 5.33 8.17 -3.63
CA SER A 389 6.56 7.50 -4.07
C SER A 389 6.45 5.97 -4.11
N ILE A 390 5.42 5.37 -3.51
CA ILE A 390 5.21 3.90 -3.53
C ILE A 390 5.26 3.35 -4.95
N ALA A 391 4.56 3.99 -5.90
CA ALA A 391 4.53 3.55 -7.29
C ALA A 391 5.90 3.66 -7.99
N PRO A 392 6.57 4.82 -8.05
CA PRO A 392 7.89 4.90 -8.68
C PRO A 392 8.96 4.03 -8.00
N LEU A 393 8.94 3.86 -6.68
CA LEU A 393 9.85 2.93 -5.99
C LEU A 393 9.56 1.47 -6.40
N PHE A 394 8.29 1.08 -6.53
CA PHE A 394 7.92 -0.24 -7.01
C PHE A 394 8.35 -0.48 -8.46
N TYR A 395 8.23 0.53 -9.33
CA TYR A 395 8.76 0.46 -10.70
C TYR A 395 10.29 0.44 -10.75
N LEU A 396 10.98 1.17 -9.87
CA LEU A 396 12.44 1.08 -9.73
C LEU A 396 12.87 -0.34 -9.32
N MET A 397 12.16 -0.95 -8.36
CA MET A 397 12.37 -2.35 -7.97
C MET A 397 12.11 -3.30 -9.14
N LEU A 398 11.05 -3.09 -9.93
CA LEU A 398 10.76 -3.91 -11.11
C LEU A 398 11.89 -3.82 -12.14
N LEU A 399 12.33 -2.61 -12.49
CA LEU A 399 13.44 -2.39 -13.42
C LEU A 399 14.76 -3.01 -12.92
N THR A 400 14.98 -2.97 -11.61
CA THR A 400 16.11 -3.63 -10.94
C THR A 400 15.98 -5.15 -11.04
N GLY A 401 14.81 -5.70 -10.73
CA GLY A 401 14.48 -7.13 -10.84
C GLY A 401 14.67 -7.66 -12.26
N GLU A 402 14.16 -6.96 -13.26
CA GLU A 402 14.36 -7.26 -14.69
C GLU A 402 15.85 -7.28 -15.06
N THR A 403 16.69 -6.50 -14.37
CA THR A 403 18.13 -6.42 -14.63
C THR A 403 18.88 -7.57 -13.95
N ILE A 404 18.61 -7.85 -12.67
CA ILE A 404 19.33 -8.88 -11.91
C ILE A 404 18.89 -10.32 -12.27
N PHE A 405 17.67 -10.51 -12.76
CA PHE A 405 17.17 -11.82 -13.18
C PHE A 405 17.39 -12.11 -14.67
N ASN A 406 17.85 -11.13 -15.45
CA ASN A 406 18.22 -11.34 -16.84
C ASN A 406 19.64 -11.92 -16.95
N LYS A 407 19.74 -13.11 -17.57
CA LYS A 407 21.01 -13.82 -17.77
C LYS A 407 22.00 -13.09 -18.68
N SER A 408 21.53 -12.18 -19.52
CA SER A 408 22.34 -11.42 -20.46
C SER A 408 22.91 -10.12 -19.88
N THR A 409 22.62 -9.81 -18.61
CA THR A 409 23.10 -8.58 -17.95
C THR A 409 24.62 -8.62 -17.76
N PRO A 410 25.37 -7.54 -18.10
CA PRO A 410 26.82 -7.47 -17.89
C PRO A 410 27.21 -7.69 -16.42
N ARG A 411 28.26 -8.48 -16.18
CA ARG A 411 28.72 -8.84 -14.81
C ARG A 411 29.01 -7.63 -13.93
N LEU A 412 29.66 -6.59 -14.48
CA LEU A 412 29.99 -5.38 -13.72
C LEU A 412 28.72 -4.68 -13.22
N LEU A 413 27.74 -4.47 -14.10
CA LEU A 413 26.44 -3.88 -13.73
C LEU A 413 25.74 -4.73 -12.66
N LEU A 414 25.76 -6.05 -12.82
CA LEU A 414 25.15 -6.97 -11.87
C LEU A 414 25.79 -6.87 -10.47
N ILE A 415 27.12 -6.84 -10.39
CA ILE A 415 27.87 -6.67 -9.14
C ILE A 415 27.52 -5.33 -8.49
N THR A 416 27.57 -4.23 -9.25
CA THR A 416 27.24 -2.89 -8.75
C THR A 416 25.82 -2.84 -8.19
N VAL A 417 24.84 -3.37 -8.91
CA VAL A 417 23.44 -3.41 -8.45
C VAL A 417 23.31 -4.27 -7.18
N TYR A 418 23.96 -5.43 -7.11
CA TYR A 418 23.95 -6.24 -5.88
C TYR A 418 24.60 -5.54 -4.69
N CYS A 419 25.72 -4.84 -4.88
CA CYS A 419 26.33 -4.05 -3.82
C CYS A 419 25.38 -2.98 -3.28
N LEU A 420 24.67 -2.26 -4.16
CA LEU A 420 23.66 -1.29 -3.75
C LEU A 420 22.48 -1.93 -3.04
N LEU A 421 21.98 -3.06 -3.52
CA LEU A 421 20.89 -3.78 -2.87
C LEU A 421 21.29 -4.31 -1.48
N LEU A 422 22.52 -4.78 -1.31
CA LEU A 422 23.02 -5.24 -0.01
C LEU A 422 23.14 -4.08 0.98
N LEU A 423 23.66 -2.93 0.56
CA LEU A 423 23.73 -1.74 1.41
C LEU A 423 22.33 -1.22 1.75
N GLY A 424 21.44 -1.14 0.76
CA GLY A 424 20.05 -0.71 0.98
C GLY A 424 19.30 -1.67 1.90
N SER A 425 19.57 -2.98 1.82
CA SER A 425 18.89 -3.97 2.66
C SER A 425 19.12 -3.80 4.17
N LEU A 426 20.08 -2.97 4.60
CA LEU A 426 20.26 -2.64 6.01
C LEU A 426 18.98 -2.04 6.62
N THR A 427 18.27 -1.17 5.90
CA THR A 427 17.02 -0.56 6.37
C THR A 427 15.94 -1.59 6.71
N PRO A 428 15.49 -2.45 5.78
CA PRO A 428 14.49 -3.47 6.11
C PRO A 428 15.00 -4.49 7.15
N ILE A 429 16.31 -4.74 7.20
CA ILE A 429 16.91 -5.57 8.27
C ILE A 429 16.76 -4.89 9.64
N TYR A 430 16.97 -3.58 9.76
CA TYR A 430 16.77 -2.85 11.01
C TYR A 430 15.30 -2.85 11.45
N GLU A 431 14.36 -2.68 10.50
CA GLU A 431 12.92 -2.79 10.76
C GLU A 431 12.54 -4.18 11.29
N MET A 432 13.01 -5.24 10.63
CA MET A 432 12.79 -6.62 11.08
C MET A 432 13.47 -6.89 12.42
N ASN A 433 14.69 -6.41 12.62
CA ASN A 433 15.43 -6.60 13.87
C ASN A 433 14.77 -5.88 15.04
N ARG A 434 14.21 -4.68 14.82
CA ARG A 434 13.40 -3.98 15.83
C ARG A 434 12.23 -4.84 16.26
N SER A 435 11.49 -5.38 15.30
CA SER A 435 10.35 -6.25 15.61
C SER A 435 10.78 -7.51 16.36
N ILE A 436 11.84 -8.19 15.90
CA ILE A 436 12.38 -9.39 16.57
C ILE A 436 12.81 -9.06 18.00
N TYR A 437 13.64 -8.03 18.18
CA TYR A 437 14.19 -7.64 19.46
C TYR A 437 13.09 -7.30 20.46
N ARG A 438 12.15 -6.43 20.08
CA ARG A 438 11.05 -6.01 20.95
C ARG A 438 10.06 -7.15 21.25
N THR A 439 9.86 -8.05 20.29
CA THR A 439 9.01 -9.24 20.49
C THR A 439 9.67 -10.23 21.44
N TYR A 440 10.97 -10.44 21.29
CA TYR A 440 11.75 -11.31 22.17
C TYR A 440 11.81 -10.75 23.60
N ASP A 441 12.08 -9.45 23.73
CA ASP A 441 12.09 -8.75 25.02
C ASP A 441 10.77 -8.95 25.79
N TYR A 442 9.64 -8.77 25.12
CA TYR A 442 8.31 -8.97 25.69
C TYR A 442 8.05 -10.42 26.15
N TYR A 443 8.31 -11.42 25.30
CA TYR A 443 7.95 -12.81 25.62
C TYR A 443 8.92 -13.53 26.56
N PHE A 444 10.19 -13.10 26.61
CA PHE A 444 11.24 -13.90 27.25
C PHE A 444 12.08 -13.14 28.29
N ILE A 445 12.13 -11.81 28.25
CA ILE A 445 12.95 -11.02 29.19
C ILE A 445 12.08 -10.38 30.26
N GLN A 446 10.97 -9.75 29.87
CA GLN A 446 10.08 -9.08 30.81
C GLN A 446 9.34 -10.12 31.66
N ALA A 447 9.79 -10.26 32.92
CA ALA A 447 8.99 -10.89 33.97
C ALA A 447 7.75 -10.02 34.22
N ASP A 448 6.60 -10.67 34.40
CA ASP A 448 5.29 -10.07 34.67
C ASP A 448 5.34 -8.89 35.64
N ASP A 449 5.52 -7.67 35.15
CA ASP A 449 5.38 -6.44 35.93
C ASP A 449 5.26 -5.24 34.98
N CYS A 450 4.07 -5.08 34.40
CA CYS A 450 3.57 -3.79 33.95
C CYS A 450 2.06 -3.74 34.20
N GLY A 451 1.69 -3.49 35.46
CA GLY A 451 0.39 -2.89 35.76
C GLY A 451 0.38 -1.47 35.23
N CYS A 452 0.07 -1.29 33.96
CA CYS A 452 -0.19 0.03 33.40
C CYS A 452 -1.52 0.52 33.97
N ASP A 453 -1.47 1.49 34.87
CA ASP A 453 -2.64 2.20 35.35
C ASP A 453 -3.21 2.99 34.15
N PHE A 454 -4.32 2.49 33.57
CA PHE A 454 -4.99 3.19 32.50
C PHE A 454 -5.66 4.42 33.09
N SER A 455 -5.08 5.59 32.84
CA SER A 455 -5.77 6.87 33.01
C SER A 455 -7.19 6.76 32.47
N SER A 456 -8.19 7.01 33.32
CA SER A 456 -9.60 7.00 32.95
C SER A 456 -10.00 8.19 32.07
N ASP A 457 -9.12 9.19 31.93
CA ASP A 457 -9.39 10.37 31.13
C ASP A 457 -9.32 10.07 29.63
N PRO A 458 -10.22 10.65 28.82
CA PRO A 458 -10.24 10.42 27.39
C PRO A 458 -8.97 10.98 26.76
N ILE A 459 -8.24 10.13 26.02
CA ILE A 459 -7.08 10.56 25.24
C ILE A 459 -7.56 11.45 24.09
N THR A 460 -7.04 12.68 24.04
CA THR A 460 -7.44 13.70 23.07
C THR A 460 -6.35 14.04 22.04
N ARG A 461 -5.12 13.56 22.28
CA ARG A 461 -3.93 13.78 21.45
C ARG A 461 -2.97 12.59 21.58
N LEU A 462 -2.27 12.25 20.50
CA LEU A 462 -1.17 11.29 20.50
C LEU A 462 0.07 11.96 19.90
N ALA A 463 1.13 12.09 20.69
CA ALA A 463 2.38 12.67 20.23
C ALA A 463 3.18 11.65 19.38
N PRO A 464 3.88 12.09 18.32
CA PRO A 464 4.80 11.24 17.59
C PRO A 464 6.01 10.85 18.46
N PRO A 465 6.60 9.66 18.28
CA PRO A 465 7.80 9.25 18.99
C PRO A 465 8.98 10.15 18.72
N THR A 466 9.85 10.29 19.71
CA THR A 466 11.23 10.72 19.51
C THR A 466 12.10 9.60 18.93
N ALA A 467 11.91 8.36 19.40
CA ALA A 467 12.61 7.16 18.93
C ALA A 467 11.60 5.99 18.84
N PRO A 468 11.18 5.59 17.63
CA PRO A 468 10.23 4.49 17.40
C PRO A 468 10.57 3.17 18.10
N GLU A 469 11.85 2.86 18.25
CA GLU A 469 12.33 1.65 18.91
C GLU A 469 12.12 1.62 20.43
N LEU A 470 11.82 2.76 21.05
CA LEU A 470 11.60 2.88 22.49
C LEU A 470 10.11 2.93 22.87
N GLU A 471 9.22 2.85 21.89
CA GLU A 471 7.80 3.06 22.15
C GLU A 471 7.14 1.93 22.93
N HIS A 472 6.11 2.31 23.71
CA HIS A 472 5.28 1.41 24.51
C HIS A 472 6.10 0.26 25.13
N PRO A 473 7.06 0.61 26.01
CA PRO A 473 7.91 -0.38 26.67
C PRO A 473 7.02 -1.37 27.43
N GLY A 474 7.45 -2.62 27.53
CA GLY A 474 6.65 -3.63 28.23
C GLY A 474 5.56 -4.31 27.41
N ILE A 475 5.22 -3.81 26.20
CA ILE A 475 4.09 -4.34 25.42
C ILE A 475 4.39 -4.45 23.92
N LEU A 476 3.76 -5.44 23.27
CA LEU A 476 3.84 -5.66 21.81
C LEU A 476 2.96 -4.70 21.02
N THR A 477 1.75 -4.43 21.52
CA THR A 477 0.70 -3.78 20.76
C THR A 477 0.70 -2.28 20.99
N ALA A 478 0.74 -1.53 19.89
CA ALA A 478 0.53 -0.09 19.89
C ALA A 478 -0.98 0.17 20.01
N ASP A 479 -1.49 0.22 21.24
CA ASP A 479 -2.93 0.31 21.53
C ASP A 479 -3.29 1.47 22.47
N ALA A 480 -2.54 2.57 22.38
CA ALA A 480 -2.77 3.75 23.20
C ALA A 480 -4.12 4.43 22.90
N LEU A 481 -4.75 4.18 21.75
CA LEU A 481 -5.97 4.87 21.33
C LEU A 481 -7.21 3.96 21.45
N PRO A 482 -8.09 4.19 22.44
CA PRO A 482 -9.31 3.40 22.59
C PRO A 482 -10.39 3.75 21.56
N THR A 483 -10.43 4.99 21.07
CA THR A 483 -11.35 5.45 20.00
C THR A 483 -10.90 6.80 19.44
N LEU A 484 -11.23 7.09 18.17
CA LEU A 484 -10.98 8.41 17.56
C LEU A 484 -12.02 9.47 17.98
N LYS A 485 -13.06 9.08 18.72
CA LYS A 485 -14.18 9.95 19.11
C LYS A 485 -13.71 11.26 19.75
N PHE A 486 -12.75 11.18 20.67
CA PHE A 486 -12.28 12.30 21.49
C PHE A 486 -11.03 13.01 20.94
N MET A 487 -10.46 12.53 19.84
CA MET A 487 -9.24 13.09 19.26
C MET A 487 -9.48 14.48 18.67
N THR A 488 -8.52 15.38 18.90
CA THR A 488 -8.57 16.80 18.51
C THR A 488 -7.26 17.33 17.92
N ASP A 489 -6.19 16.55 17.98
CA ASP A 489 -4.88 16.91 17.42
C ASP A 489 -4.91 16.95 15.88
N GLU A 490 -3.89 17.60 15.33
CA GLU A 490 -3.72 17.76 13.88
C GLU A 490 -3.61 16.42 13.14
N LEU A 491 -2.92 15.43 13.71
CA LEU A 491 -2.70 14.14 13.05
C LEU A 491 -3.99 13.32 12.96
N SER A 492 -4.87 13.45 13.95
CA SER A 492 -6.21 12.85 13.91
C SER A 492 -7.06 13.35 12.72
N GLN A 493 -6.82 14.57 12.20
CA GLN A 493 -7.55 15.10 11.04
C GLN A 493 -7.32 14.29 9.77
N ASN A 494 -6.22 13.52 9.69
CA ASN A 494 -6.02 12.56 8.60
C ASN A 494 -7.09 11.45 8.58
N PHE A 495 -7.75 11.18 9.71
CA PHE A 495 -8.73 10.10 9.87
C PHE A 495 -10.17 10.60 10.00
N ILE A 496 -10.37 11.73 10.69
CA ILE A 496 -11.69 12.25 11.06
C ILE A 496 -11.95 13.62 10.43
N ALA A 497 -13.17 13.82 9.93
CA ALA A 497 -13.55 15.08 9.32
C ALA A 497 -14.96 15.52 9.69
N ASN A 498 -15.20 16.85 9.63
CA ASN A 498 -16.54 17.41 9.68
C ASN A 498 -17.21 17.30 8.30
N VAL A 499 -18.16 16.39 8.17
CA VAL A 499 -18.73 16.05 6.86
C VAL A 499 -20.06 16.72 6.56
N ARG A 500 -20.64 17.50 7.49
CA ARG A 500 -22.01 18.03 7.36
C ARG A 500 -22.26 18.72 6.02
N GLN A 501 -21.30 19.51 5.54
CA GLN A 501 -21.46 20.31 4.33
C GLN A 501 -21.06 19.60 3.03
N THR A 502 -20.49 18.39 3.13
CA THR A 502 -19.90 17.66 2.00
C THR A 502 -20.96 17.06 1.09
N PHE A 503 -20.64 16.92 -0.20
CA PHE A 503 -21.52 16.27 -1.17
C PHE A 503 -21.82 14.82 -0.78
N PHE A 504 -20.79 14.09 -0.34
CA PHE A 504 -20.92 12.70 0.08
C PHE A 504 -21.96 12.55 1.20
N TYR A 505 -21.82 13.29 2.30
CA TYR A 505 -22.75 13.20 3.42
C TYR A 505 -24.19 13.65 3.08
N LYS A 506 -24.31 14.69 2.24
CA LYS A 506 -25.62 15.25 1.88
C LYS A 506 -26.45 14.31 1.01
N TYR A 507 -25.83 13.71 0.00
CA TYR A 507 -26.56 13.05 -1.08
C TYR A 507 -26.30 11.54 -1.17
N LEU A 508 -25.12 11.07 -0.77
CA LEU A 508 -24.70 9.69 -0.98
C LEU A 508 -24.72 8.86 0.30
N SER A 509 -24.34 9.46 1.42
CA SER A 509 -24.16 8.76 2.70
C SER A 509 -25.47 8.19 3.21
N LYS A 510 -25.40 6.96 3.71
CA LYS A 510 -26.39 6.39 4.61
C LYS A 510 -26.49 7.30 5.85
N ARG A 511 -27.72 7.50 6.34
CA ARG A 511 -28.05 8.31 7.52
C ARG A 511 -28.83 7.47 8.49
#